data_AF-A0AAU6Z011-F1
#
_entry.id   AF-A0AAU6Z011-F1
#
_cell.length_a   1.000
_cell.length_b   1.000
_cell.length_c   1.000
_cell.angle_alpha   90.00
_cell.angle_beta   90.00
_cell.angle_gamma   90.00
#
_symmetry.space_group_name_H-M   'P 1'
#
loop_
_entity.id
_entity.type
_entity.pdbx_description
1 polymer ?
#
loop_
_entity_poly.entity_id
_entity_poly.type
_entity_poly.pdbx_seq_one_letter_code
_entity_poly.pdbx_strand_id
1 'polypeptide(L)'
;MRTPKDLAAGDLVVSRNRKWNGKDHWVVPGTYLGADEHGWWIFQGAHEFCSRPGAAFYAESDAVLLVPRSGEYVATFYDEAHPAGVQVYVDLDVIRTVDRGVYVDDEDEFAEHRIDMDYPADVVDRITAASDQLYQAVKAQQPPFDGADREWFRRGRA
;
A
#
# COMPACT_ATOMS: atom_id res chain seq x y z
N MET A 1 -8.10 0.62 17.71
CA MET A 1 -8.79 0.97 16.45
C MET A 1 -8.12 2.20 15.88
N ARG A 2 -7.65 2.16 14.62
CA ARG A 2 -6.88 3.23 13.96
C ARG A 2 -7.75 4.42 13.52
N THR A 3 -8.61 4.96 14.39
CA THR A 3 -9.51 6.06 13.99
C THR A 3 -8.78 7.40 14.13
N PRO A 4 -8.43 8.09 13.02
CA PRO A 4 -7.91 9.44 13.08
C PRO A 4 -8.97 10.39 13.65
N LYS A 5 -8.51 11.40 14.40
CA LYS A 5 -9.34 12.51 14.86
C LYS A 5 -9.16 13.68 13.91
N ASP A 6 -10.21 14.48 13.73
CA ASP A 6 -10.15 15.77 13.03
C ASP A 6 -9.61 15.69 11.59
N LEU A 7 -9.98 14.63 10.84
CA LEU A 7 -9.61 14.43 9.44
C LEU A 7 -10.84 14.57 8.53
N ALA A 8 -10.79 15.52 7.59
CA ALA A 8 -11.84 15.82 6.63
C ALA A 8 -11.37 15.50 5.20
N ALA A 9 -12.31 15.08 4.34
CA ALA A 9 -12.00 14.85 2.93
C ALA A 9 -11.45 16.14 2.28
N GLY A 10 -10.36 16.01 1.52
CA GLY A 10 -9.60 17.14 0.97
C GLY A 10 -8.37 17.52 1.81
N ASP A 11 -8.24 17.02 3.03
CA ASP A 11 -7.06 17.29 3.86
C ASP A 11 -5.80 16.61 3.29
N LEU A 12 -4.67 17.31 3.38
CA LEU A 12 -3.36 16.74 3.10
C LEU A 12 -2.99 15.71 4.18
N VAL A 13 -2.71 14.49 3.74
CA VAL A 13 -2.16 13.40 4.56
C VAL A 13 -0.78 13.03 4.04
N VAL A 14 0.13 12.66 4.94
CA VAL A 14 1.47 12.22 4.56
C VAL A 14 1.72 10.82 5.11
N SER A 15 1.80 9.85 4.20
CA SER A 15 2.22 8.48 4.52
C SER A 15 3.73 8.45 4.73
N ARG A 16 4.17 8.25 5.96
CA ARG A 16 5.59 8.23 6.36
C ARG A 16 5.97 6.81 6.76
N ASN A 17 6.63 6.11 5.86
CA ASN A 17 7.05 4.74 6.07
C ASN A 17 8.42 4.68 6.74
N ARG A 18 8.62 3.67 7.57
CA ARG A 18 9.92 3.35 8.18
C ARG A 18 10.20 1.87 7.99
N LYS A 19 11.47 1.52 7.80
CA LYS A 19 11.91 0.14 7.93
C LYS A 19 11.82 -0.28 9.39
N TRP A 20 11.79 -1.59 9.65
CA TRP A 20 11.64 -2.16 11.01
C TRP A 20 12.63 -1.58 12.04
N ASN A 21 13.89 -1.42 11.62
CA ASN A 21 14.96 -0.82 12.43
C ASN A 21 14.83 0.71 12.63
N GLY A 22 13.70 1.32 12.25
CA GLY A 22 13.40 2.73 12.42
C GLY A 22 13.97 3.66 11.36
N LYS A 23 14.75 3.16 10.38
CA LYS A 23 15.28 3.97 9.28
C LYS A 23 14.16 4.53 8.41
N ASP A 24 14.33 5.76 7.96
CA ASP A 24 13.39 6.42 7.05
C ASP A 24 13.25 5.66 5.73
N HIS A 25 12.02 5.57 5.24
CA HIS A 25 11.70 4.95 3.96
C HIS A 25 10.93 5.95 3.08
N TRP A 26 9.92 5.49 2.35
CA TRP A 26 9.10 6.35 1.50
C TRP A 26 8.22 7.32 2.30
N VAL A 27 8.25 8.58 1.90
CA VAL A 27 7.32 9.64 2.27
C VAL A 27 6.48 9.98 1.04
N VAL A 28 5.17 9.79 1.18
CA VAL A 28 4.19 9.97 0.10
C VAL A 28 3.08 10.89 0.61
N PRO A 29 3.08 12.18 0.24
CA PRO A 29 1.95 13.07 0.43
C PRO A 29 0.76 12.60 -0.43
N GLY A 30 -0.45 12.86 0.05
CA GLY A 30 -1.67 12.59 -0.69
C GLY A 30 -2.87 13.29 -0.07
N THR A 31 -4.03 13.18 -0.72
CA THR A 31 -5.27 13.81 -0.29
C THR A 31 -6.19 12.78 0.34
N TYR A 32 -6.65 13.01 1.57
CA TYR A 32 -7.63 12.11 2.19
C TYR A 32 -8.99 12.21 1.49
N LEU A 33 -9.54 11.06 1.09
CA LEU A 33 -10.81 10.99 0.36
C LEU A 33 -12.01 10.64 1.26
N GLY A 34 -11.76 10.03 2.42
CA GLY A 34 -12.80 9.51 3.29
C GLY A 34 -12.53 8.08 3.72
N ALA A 35 -13.58 7.44 4.25
CA ALA A 35 -13.52 6.08 4.77
C ALA A 35 -14.79 5.30 4.45
N ASP A 36 -14.67 3.98 4.37
CA ASP A 36 -15.75 3.00 4.24
C ASP A 36 -15.58 1.85 5.26
N GLU A 37 -16.20 0.70 5.01
CA GLU A 37 -16.03 -0.48 5.84
C GLU A 37 -14.61 -1.07 5.79
N HIS A 38 -13.87 -0.86 4.70
CA HIS A 38 -12.53 -1.40 4.51
C HIS A 38 -11.47 -0.55 5.23
N GLY A 39 -11.59 0.78 5.20
CA GLY A 39 -10.59 1.63 5.84
C GLY A 39 -10.65 3.09 5.46
N TRP A 40 -9.49 3.72 5.49
CA TRP A 40 -9.27 5.12 5.16
C TRP A 40 -8.53 5.20 3.82
N TRP A 41 -9.03 6.04 2.93
CA TRP A 41 -8.57 6.13 1.55
C TRP A 41 -7.88 7.46 1.30
N ILE A 42 -6.69 7.38 0.72
CA ILE A 42 -5.84 8.52 0.38
C ILE A 42 -5.54 8.46 -1.11
N PHE A 43 -5.73 9.56 -1.81
CA PHE A 43 -5.38 9.71 -3.22
C PHE A 43 -3.97 10.27 -3.37
N GLN A 44 -3.24 9.72 -4.32
CA GLN A 44 -2.00 10.28 -4.82
C GLN A 44 -2.16 10.44 -6.34
N GLY A 45 -2.13 11.67 -6.81
CA GLY A 45 -2.25 11.98 -8.23
C GLY A 45 -0.98 11.65 -9.02
N ALA A 46 -1.14 11.38 -10.30
CA ALA A 46 -0.03 11.44 -11.25
C ALA A 46 0.66 12.82 -11.15
N HIS A 47 1.98 12.80 -11.28
CA HIS A 47 2.88 13.95 -11.13
C HIS A 47 2.99 14.52 -9.70
N GLU A 48 2.47 13.83 -8.68
CA GLU A 48 2.74 14.19 -7.27
C GLU A 48 4.07 13.59 -6.78
N PHE A 49 4.68 14.28 -5.83
CA PHE A 49 6.05 14.02 -5.39
C PHE A 49 6.15 12.91 -4.34
N CYS A 50 7.04 11.94 -4.58
CA CYS A 50 7.42 10.88 -3.64
C CYS A 50 8.92 10.94 -3.35
N SER A 51 9.31 10.63 -2.11
CA SER A 51 10.73 10.61 -1.75
C SER A 51 11.09 9.59 -0.68
N ARG A 52 12.34 9.14 -0.70
CA ARG A 52 13.01 8.39 0.36
C ARG A 52 14.47 8.84 0.45
N PRO A 53 15.25 8.44 1.47
CA PRO A 53 16.68 8.68 1.46
C PRO A 53 17.34 8.16 0.17
N GLY A 54 18.01 9.06 -0.56
CA GLY A 54 18.75 8.74 -1.79
C GLY A 54 17.91 8.65 -3.09
N ALA A 55 16.58 8.81 -3.04
CA ALA A 55 15.75 8.80 -4.25
C ALA A 55 14.50 9.68 -4.11
N ALA A 56 14.09 10.32 -5.20
CA ALA A 56 12.83 11.04 -5.30
C ALA A 56 12.32 11.01 -6.74
N PHE A 57 11.01 10.99 -6.93
CA PHE A 57 10.37 11.00 -8.24
C PHE A 57 8.98 11.63 -8.16
N TYR A 58 8.43 11.95 -9.33
CA TYR A 58 7.02 12.29 -9.48
C TYR A 58 6.29 11.07 -10.01
N ALA A 59 5.17 10.69 -9.39
CA ALA A 59 4.44 9.51 -9.81
C ALA A 59 4.01 9.58 -11.27
N GLU A 60 4.11 8.45 -11.95
CA GLU A 60 3.77 8.35 -13.37
C GLU A 60 2.28 8.05 -13.58
N SER A 61 1.58 7.61 -12.53
CA SER A 61 0.18 7.23 -12.58
C SER A 61 -0.55 7.62 -11.30
N ASP A 62 -1.88 7.66 -11.36
CA ASP A 62 -2.69 7.84 -10.15
C ASP A 62 -2.60 6.59 -9.26
N ALA A 63 -2.71 6.80 -7.96
CA ALA A 63 -2.86 5.75 -6.98
C ALA A 63 -3.89 6.10 -5.90
N VAL A 64 -4.55 5.08 -5.36
CA VAL A 64 -5.29 5.18 -4.09
C VAL A 64 -4.69 4.24 -3.07
N LEU A 65 -4.34 4.78 -1.92
CA LEU A 65 -3.82 4.06 -0.76
C LEU A 65 -4.97 3.78 0.21
N LEU A 66 -5.12 2.52 0.61
CA LEU A 66 -5.98 2.06 1.68
C LEU A 66 -5.15 1.78 2.93
N VAL A 67 -5.47 2.49 4.01
CA VAL A 67 -5.10 2.09 5.37
C VAL A 67 -6.28 1.28 5.94
N PRO A 68 -6.15 -0.03 6.16
CA PRO A 68 -7.28 -0.86 6.55
C PRO A 68 -7.65 -0.66 8.02
N ARG A 69 -8.95 -0.85 8.33
CA ARG A 69 -9.47 -0.77 9.71
C ARG A 69 -8.84 -1.80 10.65
N SER A 70 -8.46 -2.94 10.10
CA SER A 70 -7.86 -4.09 10.77
C SER A 70 -6.80 -4.73 9.87
N GLY A 71 -5.90 -5.52 10.45
CA GLY A 71 -4.79 -6.13 9.74
C GLY A 71 -3.53 -5.28 9.75
N GLU A 72 -2.40 -5.91 9.44
CA GLU A 72 -1.05 -5.35 9.52
C GLU A 72 -0.47 -5.10 8.12
N TYR A 73 -1.23 -4.42 7.27
CA TYR A 73 -0.84 -4.07 5.91
C TYR A 73 -1.35 -2.67 5.54
N VAL A 74 -0.77 -2.08 4.49
CA VAL A 74 -1.43 -1.10 3.63
C VAL A 74 -1.53 -1.65 2.21
N ALA A 75 -2.53 -1.19 1.45
CA ALA A 75 -2.71 -1.57 0.05
C ALA A 75 -2.73 -0.32 -0.83
N THR A 76 -1.94 -0.32 -1.89
CA THR A 76 -1.95 0.72 -2.92
C THR A 76 -2.52 0.12 -4.19
N PHE A 77 -3.54 0.80 -4.73
CA PHE A 77 -4.13 0.48 -6.02
C PHE A 77 -3.64 1.51 -7.02
N TYR A 78 -3.23 1.06 -8.19
CA TYR A 78 -2.76 1.92 -9.27
C TYR A 78 -3.73 1.84 -10.44
N ASP A 79 -3.87 2.95 -11.16
CA ASP A 79 -4.65 2.94 -12.39
C ASP A 79 -3.90 2.29 -13.56
N GLU A 80 -4.58 2.21 -14.71
CA GLU A 80 -4.06 1.55 -15.91
C GLU A 80 -2.85 2.27 -16.53
N ALA A 81 -2.54 3.51 -16.11
CA ALA A 81 -1.40 4.27 -16.62
C ALA A 81 -0.07 3.87 -15.95
N HIS A 82 -0.09 3.02 -14.92
CA HIS A 82 1.13 2.60 -14.24
C HIS A 82 2.11 1.91 -15.21
N PRO A 83 3.38 2.37 -15.32
CA PRO A 83 4.30 1.98 -16.39
C PRO A 83 4.65 0.49 -16.41
N ALA A 84 4.62 -0.16 -15.24
CA ALA A 84 4.86 -1.60 -15.11
C ALA A 84 3.57 -2.45 -15.09
N GLY A 85 2.40 -1.87 -15.36
CA GLY A 85 1.12 -2.59 -15.35
C GLY A 85 0.73 -3.16 -13.98
N VAL A 86 1.28 -2.59 -12.90
CA VAL A 86 0.91 -2.93 -11.52
C VAL A 86 -0.49 -2.40 -11.26
N GLN A 87 -1.38 -3.24 -10.74
CA GLN A 87 -2.74 -2.87 -10.37
C GLN A 87 -2.88 -2.74 -8.85
N VAL A 88 -2.23 -3.65 -8.12
CA VAL A 88 -2.26 -3.68 -6.66
C VAL A 88 -0.86 -3.99 -6.15
N TYR A 89 -0.46 -3.24 -5.14
CA TYR A 89 0.69 -3.51 -4.30
C TYR A 89 0.20 -3.55 -2.84
N VAL A 90 0.48 -4.64 -2.13
CA VAL A 90 0.18 -4.75 -0.70
C VAL A 90 1.47 -5.05 0.04
N ASP A 91 1.66 -4.41 1.20
CA ASP A 91 2.81 -4.67 2.09
C ASP A 91 3.06 -6.18 2.23
N LEU A 92 4.35 -6.56 2.18
CA LEU A 92 4.88 -7.91 1.94
C LEU A 92 4.91 -8.32 0.46
N ASP A 93 4.90 -7.31 -0.41
CA ASP A 93 5.21 -7.41 -1.84
C ASP A 93 4.29 -8.40 -2.56
N VAL A 94 3.04 -8.49 -2.09
CA VAL A 94 1.95 -9.13 -2.85
C VAL A 94 1.56 -8.17 -3.95
N ILE A 95 1.96 -8.49 -5.16
CA ILE A 95 1.75 -7.67 -6.35
C ILE A 95 0.75 -8.37 -7.26
N ARG A 96 -0.21 -7.60 -7.79
CA ARG A 96 -1.03 -8.00 -8.93
C ARG A 96 -0.67 -7.13 -10.13
N THR A 97 -0.21 -7.75 -11.21
CA THR A 97 0.00 -7.08 -12.50
C THR A 97 -0.93 -7.61 -13.57
N VAL A 98 -1.14 -6.80 -14.61
CA VAL A 98 -1.91 -7.19 -15.81
C VAL A 98 -1.31 -8.44 -16.47
N ASP A 99 0.02 -8.50 -16.59
CA ASP A 99 0.70 -9.51 -17.40
C ASP A 99 1.07 -10.79 -16.64
N ARG A 100 1.43 -10.69 -15.35
CA ARG A 100 1.93 -11.83 -14.53
C ARG A 100 0.87 -12.39 -13.59
N GLY A 101 -0.21 -11.65 -13.34
CA GLY A 101 -1.17 -12.01 -12.30
C GLY A 101 -0.63 -11.72 -10.90
N VAL A 102 -0.98 -12.56 -9.92
CA VAL A 102 -0.65 -12.34 -8.50
C VAL A 102 0.59 -13.13 -8.09
N TYR A 103 1.57 -12.47 -7.48
CA TYR A 103 2.81 -13.07 -6.98
C TYR A 103 3.33 -12.31 -5.75
N VAL A 104 4.30 -12.91 -5.06
CA VAL A 104 5.10 -12.28 -4.00
C VAL A 104 6.47 -11.95 -4.61
N ASP A 105 6.95 -10.70 -4.50
CA ASP A 105 8.19 -10.26 -5.19
C ASP A 105 9.45 -10.44 -4.31
N ASP A 106 9.39 -10.00 -3.05
CA ASP A 106 10.57 -9.76 -2.21
C ASP A 106 10.78 -10.84 -1.13
N GLU A 107 10.51 -12.12 -1.46
CA GLU A 107 10.70 -13.25 -0.51
C GLU A 107 12.16 -13.38 -0.04
N ASP A 108 13.12 -13.19 -0.95
CA ASP A 108 14.55 -13.24 -0.63
C ASP A 108 14.99 -12.02 0.20
N GLU A 109 14.50 -10.81 -0.12
CA GLU A 109 14.76 -9.60 0.70
C GLU A 109 14.20 -9.79 2.11
N PHE A 110 13.02 -10.38 2.26
CA PHE A 110 12.46 -10.67 3.58
C PHE A 110 13.33 -11.66 4.36
N ALA A 111 13.84 -12.71 3.71
CA ALA A 111 14.71 -13.71 4.32
C ALA A 111 16.04 -13.12 4.81
N GLU A 112 16.61 -12.15 4.09
CA GLU A 112 17.80 -11.41 4.50
C GLU A 112 17.48 -10.40 5.62
N HIS A 113 16.46 -9.56 5.43
CA HIS A 113 16.12 -8.48 6.34
C HIS A 113 15.68 -8.95 7.72
N ARG A 114 14.98 -10.10 7.82
CA ARG A 114 14.61 -10.65 9.13
C ARG A 114 15.83 -10.97 10.00
N ILE A 115 16.98 -11.27 9.38
CA ILE A 115 18.25 -11.51 10.08
C ILE A 115 18.94 -10.18 10.34
N ASP A 116 19.17 -9.38 9.30
CA ASP A 116 19.94 -8.14 9.38
C ASP A 116 19.31 -7.07 10.27
N MET A 117 17.99 -7.09 10.39
CA MET A 117 17.22 -6.15 11.21
C MET A 117 16.65 -6.77 12.49
N ASP A 118 17.06 -8.00 12.83
CA ASP A 118 16.70 -8.69 14.07
C ASP A 118 15.17 -8.75 14.30
N TYR A 119 14.45 -9.33 13.33
CA TYR A 119 13.01 -9.49 13.47
C TYR A 119 12.71 -10.56 14.52
N PRO A 120 11.88 -10.27 15.54
CA PRO A 120 11.40 -11.28 16.48
C PRO A 120 10.70 -12.43 15.74
N ALA A 121 10.85 -13.67 16.23
CA ALA A 121 10.26 -14.84 15.57
C ALA A 121 8.73 -14.73 15.43
N ASP A 122 8.04 -14.17 16.42
CA ASP A 122 6.59 -13.93 16.36
C ASP A 122 6.20 -12.87 15.31
N VAL A 123 7.09 -11.91 15.03
CA VAL A 123 6.90 -10.93 13.96
C VAL A 123 7.06 -11.61 12.61
N VAL A 124 8.07 -12.46 12.44
CA VAL A 124 8.28 -13.25 11.22
C VAL A 124 7.06 -14.12 10.93
N ASP A 125 6.57 -14.87 11.93
CA ASP A 125 5.40 -15.74 11.78
C ASP A 125 4.13 -14.96 11.38
N ARG A 126 3.89 -13.80 12.01
CA ARG A 126 2.74 -12.95 11.67
C ARG A 126 2.85 -12.36 10.27
N ILE A 127 4.03 -11.92 9.88
CA ILE A 127 4.30 -11.40 8.54
C ILE A 127 4.05 -12.49 7.50
N THR A 128 4.63 -13.68 7.65
CA THR A 128 4.42 -14.78 6.71
C THR A 128 2.95 -15.16 6.60
N ALA A 129 2.25 -15.30 7.73
CA ALA A 129 0.82 -15.60 7.73
C ALA A 129 -0.03 -14.49 7.08
N ALA A 130 0.33 -13.21 7.28
CA ALA A 130 -0.35 -12.09 6.65
C ALA A 130 -0.12 -12.06 5.14
N SER A 131 1.12 -12.30 4.68
CA SER A 131 1.44 -12.40 3.24
C SER A 131 0.63 -13.49 2.56
N ASP A 132 0.58 -14.69 3.15
CA ASP A 132 -0.21 -15.81 2.62
C ASP A 132 -1.71 -15.45 2.51
N GLN A 133 -2.27 -14.85 3.56
CA GLN A 133 -3.67 -14.43 3.56
C GLN A 133 -3.96 -13.37 2.50
N LEU A 134 -3.08 -12.38 2.37
CA LEU A 134 -3.20 -11.31 1.39
C LEU A 134 -3.04 -11.83 -0.03
N TYR A 135 -2.10 -12.74 -0.28
CA TYR A 135 -1.95 -13.41 -1.56
C TYR A 135 -3.25 -14.11 -1.97
N GLN A 136 -3.86 -14.88 -1.05
CA GLN A 136 -5.14 -15.54 -1.34
C GLN A 136 -6.28 -14.54 -1.57
N ALA A 137 -6.37 -13.48 -0.76
CA ALA A 137 -7.41 -12.46 -0.89
C ALA A 137 -7.30 -11.69 -2.22
N VAL A 138 -6.11 -11.25 -2.61
CA VAL A 138 -5.85 -10.54 -3.87
C VAL A 138 -6.10 -11.45 -5.07
N LYS A 139 -5.66 -12.72 -4.99
CA LYS A 139 -5.87 -13.73 -6.04
C LYS A 139 -7.35 -14.09 -6.23
N ALA A 140 -8.07 -14.23 -5.13
CA ALA A 140 -9.51 -14.51 -5.14
C ALA A 140 -10.36 -13.26 -5.40
N GLN A 141 -9.74 -12.07 -5.53
CA GLN A 141 -10.44 -10.79 -5.63
C GLN A 141 -11.50 -10.63 -4.53
N GLN A 142 -11.12 -10.93 -3.29
CA GLN A 142 -11.96 -10.67 -2.12
C GLN A 142 -11.90 -9.18 -1.78
N PRO A 143 -12.98 -8.57 -1.27
CA PRO A 143 -12.95 -7.18 -0.82
C PRO A 143 -11.79 -6.93 0.15
N PRO A 144 -11.03 -5.83 0.02
CA PRO A 144 -11.25 -4.68 -0.88
C PRO A 144 -10.61 -4.81 -2.28
N PHE A 145 -10.12 -5.99 -2.66
CA PHE A 145 -9.37 -6.22 -3.91
C PHE A 145 -10.23 -6.58 -5.13
N ASP A 146 -11.54 -6.36 -5.01
CA ASP A 146 -12.62 -6.73 -5.94
C ASP A 146 -13.09 -5.58 -6.85
N GLY A 147 -12.44 -4.41 -6.75
CA GLY A 147 -12.79 -3.21 -7.51
C GLY A 147 -13.33 -2.05 -6.66
N ALA A 148 -13.32 -2.18 -5.33
CA ALA A 148 -13.70 -1.11 -4.40
C ALA A 148 -12.93 0.21 -4.64
N ASP A 149 -11.70 0.13 -5.13
CA ASP A 149 -10.81 1.24 -5.48
C ASP A 149 -11.39 2.19 -6.54
N ARG A 150 -12.25 1.70 -7.45
CA ARG A 150 -12.79 2.48 -8.57
C ARG A 150 -13.57 3.73 -8.13
N GLU A 151 -14.31 3.61 -7.03
CA GLU A 151 -15.02 4.74 -6.43
C GLU A 151 -14.04 5.81 -5.94
N TRP A 152 -12.96 5.37 -5.31
CA TRP A 152 -11.96 6.23 -4.70
C TRP A 152 -11.13 6.96 -5.77
N PHE A 153 -10.77 6.29 -6.86
CA PHE A 153 -10.18 6.95 -8.02
C PHE A 153 -11.09 8.06 -8.58
N ARG A 154 -12.40 7.81 -8.68
CA ARG A 154 -13.34 8.83 -9.18
C ARG A 154 -13.38 10.06 -8.27
N ARG A 155 -13.33 9.85 -6.95
CA ARG A 155 -13.31 10.95 -5.97
C ARG A 155 -12.00 11.73 -5.98
N GLY A 156 -10.86 11.04 -6.12
CA GLY A 156 -9.55 11.69 -6.16
C GLY A 156 -9.33 12.58 -7.39
N ARG A 157 -10.03 12.28 -8.49
CA ARG A 157 -9.94 13.02 -9.76
C ARG A 157 -10.95 14.16 -9.92
N ALA A 158 -11.86 14.33 -8.96
CA ALA A 158 -12.94 15.32 -9.01
C ALA A 158 -12.48 16.68 -8.45
#